data_AF-A0A944IHD4-F1
#
_entry.id   AF-A0A944IHD4-F1
#
_cell.length_a   1.000
_cell.length_b   1.000
_cell.length_c   1.000
_cell.angle_alpha   90.00
_cell.angle_beta   90.00
_cell.angle_gamma   90.00
#
_symmetry.space_group_name_H-M   'P 1'
#
loop_
_entity.id
_entity.type
_entity.pdbx_description
1 polymer ?
#
loop_
_entity_poly.entity_id
_entity_poly.type
_entity_poly.pdbx_seq_one_letter_code
_entity_poly.pdbx_strand_id
1 'polypeptide(L)'
;MGGLSLRRDRTACTAETMTLVLGQGAPLPDSAADVEDLVLRLRGHVSQLATLTPSQEPALLRAQLLCSGGLPEGYMPSRVHLVRLAEATQELLAAVRTYGAVPGKPSRQRRWRKPPINVLRGSVFVLALACLVLAASVPRT
;
A
#
# COMPACT_ATOMS: atom_id res chain seq x y z
N MET A 1 -12.53 21.29 -20.17
CA MET A 1 -11.23 21.29 -19.47
C MET A 1 -11.26 20.78 -18.01
N GLY A 2 -12.38 20.22 -17.49
CA GLY A 2 -12.50 19.83 -16.06
C GLY A 2 -12.10 18.40 -15.67
N GLY A 3 -11.82 17.50 -16.62
CA GLY A 3 -11.55 16.08 -16.31
C GLY A 3 -10.19 15.81 -15.64
N LEU A 4 -9.19 16.65 -15.92
CA LEU A 4 -7.83 16.46 -15.40
C LEU A 4 -7.64 16.98 -13.96
N SER A 5 -8.33 18.07 -13.58
CA SER A 5 -8.34 18.56 -12.19
C SER A 5 -9.03 17.56 -11.28
N LEU A 6 -10.21 17.11 -11.67
CA LEU A 6 -11.03 16.18 -10.89
C LEU A 6 -10.33 14.81 -10.70
N ARG A 7 -9.55 14.37 -11.70
CA ARG A 7 -8.67 13.19 -11.57
C ARG A 7 -7.56 13.42 -10.55
N ARG A 8 -6.89 14.58 -10.59
CA ARG A 8 -5.82 14.91 -9.64
C ARG A 8 -6.36 14.95 -8.21
N ASP A 9 -7.49 15.61 -7.99
CA ASP A 9 -8.12 15.72 -6.67
C ASP A 9 -8.49 14.34 -6.11
N ARG A 10 -9.05 13.45 -6.94
CA ARG A 10 -9.32 12.05 -6.56
C ARG A 10 -8.04 11.30 -6.22
N THR A 11 -6.99 11.42 -7.03
CA THR A 11 -5.72 10.75 -6.76
C THR A 11 -4.95 11.31 -5.56
N ALA A 12 -5.23 12.55 -5.15
CA ALA A 12 -4.69 13.17 -3.95
C ALA A 12 -5.43 12.66 -2.71
N CYS A 13 -6.76 12.72 -2.71
CA CYS A 13 -7.60 12.18 -1.64
C CYS A 13 -7.31 10.70 -1.36
N THR A 14 -7.16 9.87 -2.40
CA THR A 14 -6.77 8.47 -2.20
C THR A 14 -5.36 8.35 -1.59
N ALA A 15 -4.40 9.18 -1.98
CA ALA A 15 -3.05 9.13 -1.42
C ALA A 15 -3.01 9.51 0.07
N GLU A 16 -3.85 10.44 0.49
CA GLU A 16 -4.01 10.82 1.91
C GLU A 16 -4.53 9.63 2.73
N THR A 17 -5.57 8.94 2.24
CA THR A 17 -6.08 7.72 2.88
C THR A 17 -4.99 6.64 2.95
N MET A 18 -4.16 6.47 1.91
CA MET A 18 -3.03 5.52 1.97
C MET A 18 -1.99 5.91 3.02
N THR A 19 -1.80 7.21 3.26
CA THR A 19 -0.87 7.70 4.28
C THR A 19 -1.37 7.39 5.68
N LEU A 20 -2.69 7.40 5.90
CA LEU A 20 -3.30 6.99 7.17
C LEU A 20 -3.17 5.48 7.44
N VAL A 21 -3.08 4.63 6.41
CA VAL A 21 -3.03 3.17 6.58
C VAL A 21 -1.61 2.60 6.48
N LEU A 22 -0.81 3.13 5.55
CA LEU A 22 0.55 2.65 5.23
C LEU A 22 1.65 3.62 5.68
N GLY A 23 1.28 4.77 6.27
CA GLY A 23 2.23 5.77 6.73
C GLY A 23 3.09 5.27 7.89
N GLN A 24 4.36 5.66 7.88
CA GLN A 24 5.25 5.39 9.00
C GLN A 24 4.76 6.16 10.23
N GLY A 25 4.43 5.43 11.31
CA GLY A 25 3.86 6.03 12.52
C GLY A 25 2.37 6.35 12.42
N ALA A 26 1.67 5.83 11.40
CA ALA A 26 0.21 5.91 11.35
C ALA A 26 -0.40 5.27 12.62
N PRO A 27 -1.38 5.94 13.26
CA PRO A 27 -2.06 5.38 14.42
C PRO A 27 -2.72 4.06 14.04
N LEU A 28 -2.60 3.08 14.92
CA LEU A 28 -3.28 1.80 14.73
C LEU A 28 -4.79 2.04 14.92
N PRO A 29 -5.67 1.41 14.12
CA PRO A 29 -7.09 1.47 14.38
C PRO A 29 -7.39 0.82 15.74
N ASP A 30 -8.17 1.51 16.58
CA ASP A 30 -8.41 1.12 17.98
C ASP A 30 -9.36 -0.09 18.09
N SER A 31 -10.22 -0.29 17.08
CA SER A 31 -11.22 -1.36 17.07
C SER A 31 -11.33 -2.08 15.73
N ALA A 32 -12.05 -3.22 15.72
CA ALA A 32 -12.41 -3.93 14.49
C ALA A 32 -13.38 -3.13 13.61
N ALA A 33 -14.24 -2.31 14.22
CA ALA A 33 -15.17 -1.43 13.48
C ALA A 33 -14.40 -0.37 12.69
N ASP A 34 -13.37 0.24 13.29
CA ASP A 34 -12.52 1.21 12.58
C ASP A 34 -11.81 0.59 11.37
N VAL A 35 -11.41 -0.69 11.50
CA VAL A 35 -10.81 -1.44 10.38
C VAL A 35 -11.82 -1.64 9.26
N GLU A 36 -13.06 -2.00 9.59
CA GLU A 36 -14.13 -2.19 8.63
C GLU A 36 -14.46 -0.89 7.88
N ASP A 37 -14.60 0.23 8.61
CA ASP A 37 -14.82 1.55 8.03
C ASP A 37 -13.71 1.96 7.06
N LEU A 38 -12.45 1.71 7.44
CA LEU A 38 -11.31 1.96 6.57
C LEU A 38 -11.33 1.05 5.34
N VAL A 39 -11.70 -0.23 5.48
CA VAL A 39 -11.83 -1.14 4.34
C VAL A 39 -12.95 -0.68 3.39
N LEU A 40 -14.11 -0.30 3.91
CA LEU A 40 -15.21 0.24 3.10
C LEU A 40 -14.79 1.50 2.35
N ARG A 41 -14.06 2.40 3.03
CA ARG A 41 -13.51 3.60 2.40
C ARG A 41 -12.52 3.27 1.29
N LEU A 42 -11.61 2.30 1.50
CA LEU A 42 -10.67 1.84 0.48
C LEU A 42 -11.39 1.23 -0.72
N ARG A 43 -12.42 0.39 -0.49
CA ARG A 43 -13.26 -0.17 -1.55
C ARG A 43 -13.91 0.94 -2.39
N GLY A 44 -14.42 1.97 -1.73
CA GLY A 44 -14.94 3.18 -2.40
C GLY A 44 -13.90 3.83 -3.31
N HIS A 45 -12.66 4.00 -2.84
CA HIS A 45 -11.57 4.52 -3.66
C HIS A 45 -11.20 3.60 -4.83
N VAL A 46 -11.17 2.27 -4.64
CA VAL A 46 -10.93 1.31 -5.73
C VAL A 46 -11.99 1.46 -6.81
N SER A 47 -13.27 1.56 -6.45
CA SER A 47 -14.36 1.80 -7.42
C SER A 47 -14.19 3.12 -8.17
N GLN A 48 -13.76 4.19 -7.49
CA GLN A 48 -13.48 5.47 -8.13
C GLN A 48 -12.29 5.38 -9.10
N LEU A 49 -11.20 4.72 -8.71
CA LEU A 49 -10.02 4.54 -9.55
C LEU A 49 -10.29 3.60 -10.73
N ALA A 50 -11.18 2.62 -10.57
CA ALA A 50 -11.60 1.72 -11.64
C ALA A 50 -12.18 2.48 -12.84
N THR A 51 -12.92 3.57 -12.60
CA THR A 51 -13.46 4.41 -13.69
C THR A 51 -12.38 5.13 -14.53
N LEU A 52 -11.16 5.21 -14.01
CA LEU A 52 -10.02 5.91 -14.61
C LEU A 52 -8.95 4.96 -15.16
N THR A 53 -9.17 3.65 -15.04
CA THR A 53 -8.19 2.61 -15.33
C THR A 53 -8.73 1.66 -16.39
N PRO A 54 -7.92 1.17 -17.33
CA PRO A 54 -8.34 0.11 -18.25
C PRO A 54 -8.77 -1.16 -17.49
N SER A 55 -9.81 -1.84 -17.96
CA SER A 55 -10.38 -3.01 -17.29
C SER A 55 -9.43 -4.22 -17.16
N GLN A 56 -8.35 -4.26 -17.94
CA GLN A 56 -7.34 -5.34 -17.91
C GLN A 56 -6.11 -5.01 -17.04
N GLU A 57 -6.09 -3.88 -16.35
CA GLU A 57 -4.92 -3.50 -15.56
C GLU A 57 -4.74 -4.47 -14.36
N PRO A 58 -3.57 -5.12 -14.20
CA PRO A 58 -3.38 -6.13 -13.16
C PRO A 58 -3.53 -5.56 -11.74
N ALA A 59 -3.13 -4.30 -11.52
CA ALA A 59 -3.32 -3.62 -10.24
C ALA A 59 -4.81 -3.44 -9.91
N LEU A 60 -5.65 -3.19 -10.92
CA LEU A 60 -7.09 -3.09 -10.76
C LEU A 60 -7.69 -4.46 -10.41
N LEU A 61 -7.33 -5.50 -11.14
CA LEU A 61 -7.81 -6.87 -10.89
C LEU A 61 -7.44 -7.33 -9.48
N ARG A 62 -6.21 -7.07 -9.03
CA ARG A 62 -5.76 -7.40 -7.67
C ARG A 62 -6.56 -6.66 -6.60
N ALA A 63 -6.79 -5.36 -6.79
CA ALA A 63 -7.59 -4.57 -5.86
C ALA A 63 -9.05 -5.07 -5.82
N GLN A 64 -9.64 -5.36 -6.97
CA GLN A 64 -11.01 -5.89 -7.06
C GLN A 64 -11.16 -7.26 -6.41
N LEU A 65 -10.18 -8.16 -6.56
CA LEU A 65 -10.18 -9.46 -5.88
C LEU A 65 -10.24 -9.27 -4.36
N LEU A 66 -9.42 -8.38 -3.80
CA LEU A 66 -9.45 -8.07 -2.37
C LEU A 66 -10.75 -7.40 -1.93
N CYS A 67 -11.35 -6.56 -2.78
CA CYS A 67 -12.65 -5.95 -2.52
C CYS A 67 -13.81 -6.95 -2.54
N SER A 68 -13.72 -8.00 -3.36
CA SER A 68 -14.78 -9.00 -3.53
C SER A 68 -14.90 -9.97 -2.35
N GLY A 69 -13.81 -10.19 -1.60
CA GLY A 69 -13.80 -11.03 -0.42
C GLY A 69 -14.51 -10.38 0.78
N GLY A 70 -15.08 -11.18 1.67
CA GLY A 70 -15.52 -10.71 2.98
C GLY A 70 -14.34 -10.26 3.86
N LEU A 71 -14.63 -9.46 4.89
CA LEU A 71 -13.62 -9.12 5.89
C LEU A 71 -13.30 -10.38 6.72
N PRO A 72 -12.02 -10.76 6.89
CA PRO A 72 -11.68 -11.95 7.67
C PRO A 72 -11.96 -11.72 9.15
N GLU A 73 -12.50 -12.75 9.81
CA GLU A 73 -12.93 -12.66 11.20
C GLU A 73 -11.76 -12.42 12.17
N GLY A 74 -11.99 -11.54 13.15
CA GLY A 74 -11.00 -11.13 14.13
C GLY A 74 -10.17 -9.90 13.72
N TYR A 75 -9.70 -9.18 14.75
CA TYR A 75 -9.01 -7.89 14.58
C TYR A 75 -7.70 -7.99 13.78
N MET A 76 -6.81 -8.94 14.11
CA MET A 76 -5.52 -9.06 13.42
C MET A 76 -5.66 -9.48 11.95
N PRO A 77 -6.45 -10.51 11.60
CA PRO A 77 -6.72 -10.85 10.19
C PRO A 77 -7.35 -9.69 9.40
N SER A 78 -8.32 -8.99 9.99
CA SER A 78 -8.97 -7.81 9.39
C SER A 78 -7.95 -6.71 9.08
N ARG A 79 -7.01 -6.47 9.99
CA ARG A 79 -5.93 -5.49 9.79
C ARG A 79 -4.95 -5.88 8.69
N VAL A 80 -4.57 -7.16 8.62
CA VAL A 80 -3.72 -7.65 7.54
C VAL A 80 -4.43 -7.49 6.20
N HIS A 81 -5.74 -7.77 6.15
CA HIS A 81 -6.55 -7.53 4.96
C HIS A 81 -6.59 -6.05 4.57
N LEU A 82 -6.81 -5.15 5.54
CA LEU A 82 -6.78 -3.70 5.34
C LEU A 82 -5.46 -3.23 4.73
N VAL A 83 -4.32 -3.69 5.26
CA VAL A 83 -2.98 -3.33 4.74
C VAL A 83 -2.80 -3.85 3.31
N ARG A 84 -3.16 -5.10 3.03
CA ARG A 84 -3.07 -5.67 1.66
C ARG A 84 -3.94 -4.91 0.67
N LEU A 85 -5.14 -4.51 1.08
CA LEU A 85 -6.05 -3.72 0.26
C LEU A 85 -5.48 -2.32 -0.01
N ALA A 86 -4.90 -1.67 1.00
CA ALA A 86 -4.25 -0.37 0.85
C ALA A 86 -3.03 -0.47 -0.09
N GLU A 87 -2.21 -1.50 0.02
CA GLU A 87 -1.08 -1.75 -0.90
C GLU A 87 -1.56 -1.89 -2.35
N ALA A 88 -2.58 -2.72 -2.58
CA ALA A 88 -3.16 -2.90 -3.92
C ALA A 88 -3.78 -1.60 -4.46
N THR A 89 -4.44 -0.82 -3.61
CA THR A 89 -5.01 0.48 -3.98
C THR A 89 -3.92 1.49 -4.34
N GLN A 90 -2.77 1.44 -3.67
CA GLN A 90 -1.63 2.28 -3.99
C GLN A 90 -0.94 1.87 -5.31
N GLU A 91 -0.83 0.57 -5.58
CA GLU A 91 -0.37 0.07 -6.90
C GLU A 91 -1.29 0.57 -8.01
N LEU A 92 -2.61 0.47 -7.80
CA LEU A 92 -3.62 0.98 -8.74
C LEU A 92 -3.52 2.49 -8.93
N LEU A 93 -3.31 3.25 -7.84
CA LEU A 93 -3.11 4.69 -7.90
C LEU A 93 -1.87 5.08 -8.72
N ALA A 94 -0.80 4.30 -8.61
CA ALA A 94 0.41 4.51 -9.41
C ALA A 94 0.13 4.27 -10.90
N ALA A 95 -0.59 3.20 -11.25
CA ALA A 95 -1.05 2.94 -12.61
C ALA A 95 -1.95 4.06 -13.16
N VAL A 96 -2.92 4.55 -12.37
CA VAL A 96 -3.75 5.70 -12.78
C VAL A 96 -2.89 6.93 -13.05
N ARG A 97 -1.82 7.17 -12.29
CA ARG A 97 -0.93 8.31 -12.54
C ARG A 97 -0.09 8.14 -13.81
N THR A 98 0.34 6.94 -14.16
CA THR A 98 1.08 6.69 -15.41
C THR A 98 0.18 6.89 -16.64
N TYR A 99 -1.07 6.44 -16.60
CA TYR A 99 -2.04 6.68 -17.69
C TYR A 99 -2.47 8.15 -17.86
N GLY A 100 -2.30 8.97 -16.81
CA GLY A 100 -2.63 10.40 -16.86
C GLY A 100 -1.51 11.30 -17.35
N ALA A 101 -0.29 10.77 -17.47
CA ALA A 101 0.86 11.50 -17.97
C ALA A 101 0.99 11.30 -19.49
N VAL A 102 0.53 12.28 -20.27
CA VAL A 102 0.78 12.36 -21.72
C VAL A 102 2.30 12.28 -21.98
N PRO A 103 2.77 11.52 -23.01
CA PRO A 103 4.19 11.35 -23.29
C PRO A 103 4.73 12.63 -23.95
N GLY A 104 5.31 13.53 -23.16
CA GLY A 104 5.88 14.77 -23.70
C GLY A 104 7.12 15.31 -22.98
N LYS A 105 7.50 14.74 -21.84
CA LYS A 105 8.76 15.10 -21.17
C LYS A 105 9.14 13.99 -20.19
N PRO A 106 10.37 13.46 -20.24
CA PRO A 106 10.89 12.63 -19.16
C PRO A 106 11.14 13.54 -17.96
N SER A 107 10.08 13.93 -17.26
CA SER A 107 10.20 14.56 -15.95
C SER A 107 10.65 13.48 -14.98
N ARG A 108 11.96 13.25 -14.96
CA ARG A 108 12.78 12.69 -13.88
C ARG A 108 11.91 12.05 -12.80
N GLN A 109 11.34 10.90 -13.13
CA GLN A 109 10.54 10.07 -12.23
C GLN A 109 11.49 9.65 -11.12
N ARG A 110 11.50 10.45 -10.05
CA ARG A 110 12.27 10.19 -8.86
C ARG A 110 11.66 8.91 -8.29
N ARG A 111 12.27 7.80 -8.65
CA ARG A 111 12.02 6.43 -8.20
C ARG A 111 11.39 6.46 -6.81
N TRP A 112 10.08 6.31 -6.74
CA TRP A 112 9.41 5.84 -5.54
C TRP A 112 9.67 4.34 -5.44
N ARG A 113 10.95 3.97 -5.24
CA ARG A 113 11.28 2.67 -4.66
C ARG A 113 10.80 2.76 -3.22
N LYS A 114 9.59 2.28 -2.96
CA LYS A 114 9.32 1.70 -1.64
C LYS A 114 10.21 0.46 -1.55
N PRO A 115 11.23 0.42 -0.66
CA PRO A 115 11.86 -0.86 -0.39
C PRO A 115 10.77 -1.77 0.17
N PRO A 116 10.59 -2.99 -0.36
CA PRO A 116 9.61 -3.91 0.19
C PRO A 116 9.98 -4.15 1.66
N ILE A 117 9.02 -3.97 2.54
CA ILE A 117 9.16 -4.02 4.01
C ILE A 117 9.77 -5.38 4.47
N ASN A 118 9.73 -6.38 3.58
CA ASN A 118 10.31 -7.71 3.75
C ASN A 118 11.85 -7.74 3.80
N VAL A 119 12.54 -6.68 3.36
CA VAL A 119 14.02 -6.62 3.42
C VAL A 119 14.50 -6.29 4.85
N LEU A 120 13.73 -5.49 5.61
CA LEU A 120 14.11 -5.05 6.95
C LEU A 120 14.02 -6.18 7.99
N ARG A 121 13.04 -7.09 7.84
CA ARG A 121 12.95 -8.29 8.70
C ARG A 121 14.09 -9.27 8.43
N GLY A 122 14.53 -9.39 7.18
CA GLY A 122 15.69 -10.22 6.83
C GLY A 122 17.00 -9.64 7.36
N SER A 123 17.21 -8.33 7.27
CA SER A 123 18.45 -7.69 7.73
C SER A 123 18.63 -7.75 9.25
N VAL A 124 17.56 -7.59 10.03
CA VAL A 124 17.63 -7.72 11.50
C VAL A 124 17.96 -9.16 11.91
N PHE A 125 17.41 -10.17 11.22
CA PHE A 125 17.71 -11.57 11.51
C PHE A 125 19.17 -11.93 11.21
N VAL A 126 19.70 -11.48 10.06
CA VAL A 126 21.11 -11.69 9.69
C VAL A 126 22.05 -10.96 10.66
N LEU A 127 21.72 -9.74 11.06
CA LEU A 127 22.53 -8.96 11.99
C LEU A 127 22.54 -9.59 13.40
N ALA A 128 21.40 -10.05 13.90
CA ALA A 128 21.31 -10.75 15.18
C ALA A 128 22.11 -12.07 15.17
N LEU A 129 22.03 -12.82 14.07
CA LEU A 129 22.77 -14.08 13.91
C LEU A 129 24.28 -13.83 13.81
N ALA A 130 24.71 -12.79 13.10
CA ALA A 130 26.11 -12.36 13.04
C ALA A 130 26.63 -11.94 14.43
N CYS A 131 25.86 -11.16 15.19
CA CYS A 131 26.22 -10.80 16.57
C CYS A 131 26.32 -12.04 17.48
N LEU A 132 25.43 -13.02 17.31
CA LEU A 132 25.43 -14.25 18.11
C LEU A 132 26.64 -15.14 17.79
N VAL A 133 27.01 -15.25 16.52
CA VAL A 133 28.23 -15.97 16.08
C VAL A 133 29.49 -15.27 16.59
N LEU A 134 29.56 -13.94 16.51
CA LEU A 134 30.69 -13.18 17.06
C LEU A 134 30.80 -13.37 18.57
N ALA A 135 29.69 -13.27 19.31
CA ALA A 135 29.67 -13.49 20.76
C ALA A 135 30.05 -14.93 21.14
N ALA A 136 29.68 -15.92 20.34
CA ALA A 136 30.06 -17.31 20.54
C ALA A 136 31.52 -17.63 20.12
N SER A 137 32.13 -16.79 19.28
CA SER A 137 33.51 -16.97 18.77
C SER A 137 34.57 -16.31 19.65
N VAL A 138 34.19 -15.54 20.69
CA VAL A 138 35.13 -15.03 21.67
C VAL A 138 35.41 -16.13 22.72
N PRO A 139 36.64 -16.62 22.85
CA PRO A 139 36.98 -17.51 23.95
C PRO A 139 36.83 -16.73 25.26
N ARG A 140 35.98 -17.22 26.16
CA ARG A 140 35.90 -16.70 27.53
C ARG A 140 37.17 -17.14 28.26
N THR A 141 38.22 -16.33 28.17
CA THR A 141 39.40 -16.41 29.05
C THR A 141 39.15 -15.61 30.31
#